data_AF-A0AA40AZZ0-F1
#
_entry.id   AF-A0AA40AZZ0-F1
#
_cell.length_a   1.000
_cell.length_b   1.000
_cell.length_c   1.000
_cell.angle_alpha   90.00
_cell.angle_beta   90.00
_cell.angle_gamma   90.00
#
_symmetry.space_group_name_H-M   'P 1'
#
loop_
_entity.id
_entity.type
_entity.pdbx_description
1 polymer ?
#
loop_
_entity_poly.entity_id
_entity_poly.type
_entity_poly.pdbx_seq_one_letter_code
_entity_poly.pdbx_strand_id
1 'polypeptide(L)'
;MDMLPAAITSNPTFGPLLRLLEEIEKGGSHHGCQHRQHTMHPHFDLLELPAAFRLYAELPGVKKEDVVIELTDPKTLVIKGTVQHSYRTRTAGGAGETDDPALLISERGAGSFTRTAKLPVEVAREGITASLEDGVLVVTIPKPAEDVSRAQRIEIR
;
A
#
# COMPACT_ATOMS: atom_id res chain seq x y z
N MET A 1 64.55 18.18 4.92
CA MET A 1 64.44 19.64 4.69
C MET A 1 63.10 19.89 4.03
N ASP A 2 62.22 20.49 4.83
CA ASP A 2 60.98 21.22 4.52
C ASP A 2 59.98 20.66 3.50
N MET A 3 58.78 20.31 3.98
CA MET A 3 57.63 21.23 3.95
C MET A 3 56.40 20.60 4.67
N LEU A 4 55.92 21.27 5.73
CA LEU A 4 54.49 21.38 6.05
C LEU A 4 53.94 22.59 5.27
N PRO A 5 52.62 22.82 5.04
CA PRO A 5 51.46 22.41 5.86
C PRO A 5 50.24 21.92 5.03
N ALA A 6 49.15 21.40 5.62
CA ALA A 6 47.99 22.22 5.96
C ALA A 6 47.04 21.43 6.87
N ALA A 7 46.77 21.99 8.05
CA ALA A 7 45.61 21.67 8.84
C ALA A 7 44.35 22.10 8.07
N ILE A 8 43.41 21.19 7.86
CA ILE A 8 42.03 21.54 7.53
C ILE A 8 41.28 21.61 8.87
N THR A 9 41.06 22.83 9.31
CA THR A 9 40.21 23.16 10.45
C THR A 9 38.74 23.10 10.06
N SER A 10 37.95 22.53 10.98
CA SER A 10 36.55 22.85 11.28
C SER A 10 35.50 22.88 10.14
N ASN A 11 34.59 21.89 10.17
CA ASN A 11 33.20 22.23 10.45
C ASN A 11 32.47 21.06 11.14
N PRO A 12 31.90 21.24 12.36
CA PRO A 12 31.24 20.18 13.09
C PRO A 12 29.75 20.16 12.73
N THR A 13 29.36 19.40 11.71
CA THR A 13 27.94 19.21 11.39
C THR A 13 27.60 17.77 11.04
N PHE A 14 28.19 16.81 11.77
CA PHE A 14 27.80 15.40 11.71
C PHE A 14 27.55 14.81 13.11
N GLY A 15 27.35 15.65 14.13
CA GLY A 15 27.00 15.23 15.49
C GLY A 15 25.75 14.33 15.58
N PRO A 16 24.66 14.60 14.82
CA PRO A 16 23.48 13.74 14.84
C PRO A 16 23.71 12.38 14.19
N LEU A 17 24.55 12.31 13.15
CA LEU A 17 24.80 11.09 12.38
C LEU A 17 25.80 10.16 13.08
N LEU A 18 26.81 10.71 13.74
CA LEU A 18 27.74 9.91 14.55
C LEU A 18 27.06 9.35 15.80
N ARG A 19 26.12 10.09 16.41
CA ARG A 19 25.27 9.54 17.49
C ARG A 19 24.40 8.38 17.01
N LEU A 20 23.85 8.46 15.80
CA LEU A 20 23.04 7.38 15.23
C LEU A 20 23.87 6.11 14.96
N LEU A 21 25.14 6.27 14.56
CA LEU A 21 26.04 5.13 14.35
C LEU A 21 26.46 4.46 15.67
N GLU A 22 26.71 5.23 16.72
CA GLU A 22 27.02 4.68 18.06
C GLU A 22 25.81 4.02 18.74
N GLU A 23 24.59 4.47 18.43
CA GLU A 23 23.33 3.89 18.97
C GLU A 23 22.98 2.55 18.30
N ILE A 24 23.39 2.35 17.04
CA ILE A 24 23.28 1.07 16.33
C ILE A 24 24.25 0.02 16.89
N GLU A 25 25.44 0.41 17.34
CA GLU A 25 26.42 -0.53 17.92
C GLU A 25 26.10 -0.99 19.35
N LYS A 26 25.40 -0.17 20.16
CA LYS A 26 25.03 -0.53 21.54
C LYS A 26 23.70 -1.29 21.68
N GLY A 27 22.96 -1.45 20.59
CA GLY A 27 21.66 -2.14 20.54
C GLY A 27 21.70 -3.58 20.02
N GLY A 28 22.82 -4.28 20.15
CA GLY A 28 22.97 -5.68 19.72
C GLY A 28 22.33 -6.68 20.68
N SER A 29 21.00 -6.73 20.80
CA SER A 29 20.27 -7.94 21.20
C SER A 29 18.77 -7.78 21.01
N HIS A 30 18.29 -7.86 19.77
CA HIS A 30 16.99 -8.39 19.34
C HIS A 30 17.04 -8.45 17.82
N HIS A 31 17.61 -9.52 17.24
CA HIS A 31 17.36 -9.86 15.83
C HIS A 31 15.93 -10.40 15.71
N GLY A 32 14.95 -9.56 16.01
CA GLY A 32 13.64 -9.70 15.44
C GLY A 32 13.82 -9.49 13.95
N CYS A 33 13.63 -10.56 13.18
CA CYS A 33 13.27 -10.50 11.77
C CYS A 33 12.50 -9.21 11.50
N GLN A 34 13.18 -8.21 10.91
CA GLN A 34 12.49 -7.04 10.39
C GLN A 34 11.70 -7.56 9.20
N HIS A 35 10.44 -7.93 9.45
CA HIS A 35 9.46 -8.19 8.42
C HIS A 35 9.36 -6.87 7.65
N ARG A 36 10.14 -6.75 6.58
CA ARG A 36 10.05 -5.65 5.64
C ARG A 36 8.63 -5.77 5.10
N GLN A 37 7.71 -5.03 5.73
CA GLN A 37 6.33 -4.98 5.30
C GLN A 37 6.40 -4.27 3.96
N HIS A 38 6.53 -5.05 2.89
CA HIS A 38 6.42 -4.53 1.55
C HIS A 38 4.99 -4.02 1.47
N THR A 39 4.83 -2.70 1.37
CA THR A 39 3.54 -2.10 1.06
C THR A 39 3.41 -2.09 -0.45
N MET A 40 2.34 -2.69 -0.96
CA MET A 40 2.01 -2.64 -2.37
C MET A 40 0.83 -1.70 -2.63
N HIS A 41 0.75 -1.21 -3.86
CA HIS A 41 -0.26 -0.25 -4.28
C HIS A 41 -1.01 -0.83 -5.48
N PRO A 42 -2.03 -1.68 -5.27
CA PRO A 42 -2.82 -2.22 -6.36
C PRO A 42 -3.53 -1.09 -7.10
N HIS A 43 -3.89 -1.28 -8.37
CA HIS A 43 -4.61 -0.27 -9.16
C HIS A 43 -6.12 -0.33 -8.89
N PHE A 44 -6.77 0.84 -8.88
CA PHE A 44 -8.20 0.98 -8.61
C PHE A 44 -8.81 2.08 -9.47
N ASP A 45 -10.02 1.84 -9.95
CA ASP A 45 -10.87 2.80 -10.62
C ASP A 45 -12.14 3.04 -9.81
N LEU A 46 -12.65 4.27 -9.80
CA LEU A 46 -13.93 4.63 -9.18
C LEU A 46 -14.81 5.29 -10.24
N LEU A 47 -15.89 4.62 -10.60
CA LEU A 47 -16.87 5.12 -11.55
C LEU A 47 -18.08 5.67 -10.80
N GLU A 48 -18.53 6.82 -11.26
CA GLU A 48 -19.82 7.37 -10.89
C GLU A 48 -20.89 6.89 -11.89
N LEU A 49 -21.90 6.17 -11.39
CA LEU A 49 -23.09 5.76 -12.13
C LEU A 49 -24.29 6.64 -11.69
N PRO A 50 -25.40 6.65 -12.44
CA PRO A 50 -26.57 7.44 -12.04
C PRO A 50 -27.09 7.13 -10.63
N ALA A 51 -27.13 5.85 -10.24
CA ALA A 51 -27.71 5.40 -8.98
C ALA A 51 -26.68 4.87 -7.95
N ALA A 52 -25.40 4.80 -8.29
CA ALA A 52 -24.37 4.19 -7.44
C ALA A 52 -22.97 4.71 -7.79
N PHE A 53 -22.00 4.47 -6.91
CA PHE A 53 -20.59 4.42 -7.28
C PHE A 53 -20.18 2.96 -7.46
N ARG A 54 -19.28 2.70 -8.41
CA ARG A 54 -18.70 1.38 -8.60
C ARG A 54 -17.18 1.48 -8.62
N LEU A 55 -16.55 0.80 -7.68
CA LEU A 55 -15.11 0.72 -7.59
C LEU A 55 -14.64 -0.63 -8.14
N TYR A 56 -13.59 -0.59 -8.95
CA TYR A 56 -12.89 -1.76 -9.47
C TYR A 56 -11.47 -1.78 -8.92
N ALA A 57 -10.96 -2.94 -8.55
CA ALA A 57 -9.59 -3.11 -8.10
C ALA A 57 -8.94 -4.35 -8.66
N GLU A 58 -7.70 -4.23 -9.11
CA GLU A 58 -6.90 -5.37 -9.53
C GLU A 58 -6.21 -6.00 -8.31
N LEU A 59 -6.65 -7.20 -7.94
CA LEU A 59 -6.15 -7.99 -6.81
C LEU A 59 -5.89 -9.46 -7.24
N PRO A 60 -4.97 -9.69 -8.20
CA PRO A 60 -4.71 -11.03 -8.73
C PRO A 60 -4.13 -11.96 -7.67
N GLY A 61 -4.76 -13.13 -7.50
CA GLY A 61 -4.31 -14.17 -6.57
C GLY A 61 -4.65 -13.90 -5.10
N VAL A 62 -5.40 -12.84 -4.80
CA VAL A 62 -5.88 -12.54 -3.45
C VAL A 62 -7.16 -13.32 -3.18
N LYS A 63 -7.29 -13.89 -1.97
CA LYS A 63 -8.52 -14.57 -1.57
C LYS A 63 -9.50 -13.59 -0.95
N LYS A 64 -10.79 -13.93 -0.96
CA LYS A 64 -11.87 -13.05 -0.46
C LYS A 64 -11.68 -12.73 1.03
N GLU A 65 -11.27 -13.73 1.79
CA GLU A 65 -10.96 -13.66 3.22
C GLU A 65 -9.75 -12.77 3.56
N ASP A 66 -8.87 -12.51 2.60
CA ASP A 66 -7.69 -11.66 2.77
C ASP A 66 -7.97 -10.19 2.42
N VAL A 67 -9.22 -9.85 2.10
CA VAL A 67 -9.65 -8.49 1.75
C VAL A 67 -10.65 -7.97 2.78
N VAL A 68 -10.40 -6.77 3.29
CA VAL A 68 -11.28 -6.05 4.21
C VAL A 68 -11.71 -4.75 3.57
N ILE A 69 -13.02 -4.49 3.57
CA ILE A 69 -13.63 -3.28 3.01
C ILE A 69 -14.39 -2.57 4.11
N GLU A 70 -14.05 -1.32 4.37
CA GLU A 70 -14.58 -0.52 5.46
C GLU A 70 -15.05 0.84 4.95
N LEU A 71 -16.25 1.26 5.37
CA LEU A 71 -16.68 2.65 5.27
C LEU A 71 -16.33 3.36 6.60
N THR A 72 -15.14 3.97 6.66
CA THR A 72 -14.60 4.54 7.91
C THR A 72 -15.39 5.77 8.36
N ASP A 73 -15.89 6.54 7.39
CA ASP A 73 -16.84 7.64 7.56
C ASP A 73 -17.76 7.67 6.33
N PRO A 74 -18.88 8.41 6.36
CA PRO A 74 -19.87 8.39 5.28
C PRO A 74 -19.34 8.72 3.88
N LYS A 75 -18.11 9.24 3.72
CA LYS A 75 -17.51 9.55 2.41
C LYS A 75 -16.22 8.78 2.12
N THR A 76 -15.75 7.92 3.01
CA THR A 76 -14.42 7.32 2.87
C THR A 76 -14.50 5.81 2.90
N LEU A 77 -14.29 5.20 1.72
CA LEU A 77 -14.14 3.76 1.58
C LEU A 77 -12.66 3.39 1.68
N VAL A 78 -12.35 2.43 2.54
CA VAL A 78 -11.01 1.90 2.75
C VAL A 78 -11.00 0.42 2.40
N ILE A 79 -10.03 0.02 1.57
CA ILE A 79 -9.82 -1.36 1.13
C ILE A 79 -8.44 -1.78 1.58
N LYS A 80 -8.38 -2.83 2.39
CA LYS A 80 -7.15 -3.39 2.96
C LYS A 80 -7.03 -4.84 2.54
N GLY A 81 -5.81 -5.33 2.48
CA GLY A 81 -5.56 -6.74 2.29
C GLY A 81 -4.08 -7.06 2.17
N THR A 82 -3.78 -8.31 1.83
CA THR A 82 -2.40 -8.76 1.60
C THR A 82 -2.34 -9.61 0.34
N VAL A 83 -1.36 -9.36 -0.51
CA VAL A 83 -1.06 -10.20 -1.68
C VAL A 83 0.22 -10.96 -1.38
N GLN A 84 0.18 -12.28 -1.59
CA GLN A 84 1.33 -13.15 -1.43
C GLN A 84 1.61 -13.88 -2.74
N HIS A 85 2.89 -14.06 -3.05
CA HIS A 85 3.29 -14.92 -4.15
C HIS A 85 3.14 -16.39 -3.74
N SER A 86 2.69 -17.22 -4.68
CA SER A 86 2.56 -18.66 -4.45
C SER A 86 3.90 -19.40 -4.39
N TYR A 87 4.96 -18.81 -4.93
CA TYR A 87 6.31 -19.35 -4.87
C TYR A 87 7.10 -18.78 -3.69
N ARG A 88 7.96 -19.61 -3.12
CA ARG A 88 9.02 -19.16 -2.22
C ARG A 88 10.28 -18.87 -3.03
N THR A 89 11.02 -17.86 -2.62
CA THR A 89 12.33 -17.53 -3.16
C THR A 89 13.28 -17.34 -2.00
N ARG A 90 14.54 -17.70 -2.23
CA ARG A 90 15.63 -17.38 -1.32
C ARG A 90 15.65 -15.87 -1.06
N THR A 91 15.55 -15.48 0.21
CA THR A 91 15.72 -14.10 0.65
C THR A 91 17.21 -13.76 0.71
N ALA A 92 17.57 -12.55 0.31
CA ALA A 92 18.94 -12.05 0.47
C ALA A 92 19.24 -11.92 1.98
N GLY A 93 19.93 -12.92 2.55
CA GLY A 93 20.31 -12.95 3.97
C GLY A 93 20.11 -14.29 4.70
N GLY A 94 19.44 -15.27 4.07
CA GLY A 94 19.31 -16.61 4.65
C GLY A 94 20.58 -17.43 4.43
N ALA A 95 21.45 -17.51 5.45
CA ALA A 95 22.56 -18.46 5.45
C ALA A 95 22.00 -19.87 5.75
N GLY A 96 21.60 -20.58 4.70
CA GLY A 96 21.19 -21.98 4.75
C GLY A 96 20.99 -22.55 3.35
N GLU A 97 21.42 -23.78 3.13
CA GLU A 97 21.14 -24.56 1.92
C GLU A 97 19.63 -24.80 1.82
N THR A 98 18.93 -23.88 1.16
CA THR A 98 17.52 -23.99 0.82
C THR A 98 17.43 -24.32 -0.65
N ASP A 99 16.65 -25.35 -1.00
CA ASP A 99 16.36 -25.76 -2.38
C ASP A 99 15.35 -24.80 -3.07
N ASP A 100 15.23 -23.57 -2.54
CA ASP A 100 14.31 -22.55 -3.04
C ASP A 100 14.84 -21.96 -4.36
N PRO A 101 13.96 -21.77 -5.37
CA PRO A 101 14.38 -21.23 -6.66
C PRO A 101 14.93 -19.81 -6.53
N ALA A 102 15.90 -19.48 -7.37
CA ALA A 102 16.40 -18.11 -7.50
C ALA A 102 15.40 -17.25 -8.29
N LEU A 103 14.92 -16.16 -7.69
CA LEU A 103 14.08 -15.18 -8.39
C LEU A 103 14.94 -14.36 -9.36
N LEU A 104 14.78 -14.60 -10.66
CA LEU A 104 15.54 -13.91 -11.71
C LEU A 104 14.99 -12.50 -11.99
N ILE A 105 13.67 -12.33 -11.95
CA ILE A 105 12.97 -11.07 -12.22
C ILE A 105 11.81 -10.92 -11.23
N SER A 106 11.64 -9.71 -10.68
CA SER A 106 10.59 -9.39 -9.71
C SER A 106 9.87 -8.11 -10.08
N GLU A 107 8.80 -8.23 -10.87
CA GLU A 107 7.95 -7.10 -11.28
C GLU A 107 6.64 -7.04 -10.49
N ARG A 108 6.14 -8.20 -10.07
CA ARG A 108 4.87 -8.33 -9.34
C ARG A 108 5.03 -7.82 -7.91
N GLY A 109 4.10 -6.98 -7.49
CA GLY A 109 3.99 -6.56 -6.10
C GLY A 109 3.44 -7.67 -5.22
N ALA A 110 4.07 -7.88 -4.07
CA ALA A 110 3.51 -8.63 -2.95
C ALA A 110 3.68 -7.81 -1.68
N GLY A 111 2.77 -7.99 -0.74
CA GLY A 111 2.70 -7.11 0.40
C GLY A 111 1.31 -6.84 0.94
N SER A 112 1.25 -6.17 2.08
CA SER A 112 0.01 -5.56 2.55
C SER A 112 -0.32 -4.33 1.71
N PHE A 113 -1.60 -4.04 1.56
CA PHE A 113 -2.07 -2.82 0.91
C PHE A 113 -3.16 -2.15 1.72
N THR A 114 -3.26 -0.83 1.57
CA THR A 114 -4.37 -0.03 2.06
C THR A 114 -4.64 1.04 1.02
N ARG A 115 -5.87 1.07 0.51
CA ARG A 115 -6.30 2.02 -0.51
C ARG A 115 -7.57 2.71 -0.05
N THR A 116 -7.56 4.02 -0.18
CA THR A 116 -8.66 4.87 0.26
C THR A 116 -9.28 5.55 -0.95
N ALA A 117 -10.60 5.47 -1.07
CA ALA A 117 -11.39 6.18 -2.07
C ALA A 117 -12.33 7.14 -1.34
N LYS A 118 -12.26 8.43 -1.71
CA LYS A 118 -13.19 9.45 -1.23
C LYS A 118 -14.35 9.58 -2.19
N LEU A 119 -15.56 9.46 -1.67
CA LEU A 119 -16.81 9.64 -2.40
C LEU A 119 -17.21 11.12 -2.38
N PRO A 120 -17.84 11.63 -3.45
CA PRO A 120 -18.25 13.03 -3.53
C PRO A 120 -19.43 13.35 -2.59
N VAL A 121 -20.27 12.35 -2.29
CA VAL A 121 -21.45 12.46 -1.43
C VAL A 121 -21.38 11.46 -0.28
N GLU A 122 -22.16 11.71 0.77
CA GLU A 122 -22.29 10.76 1.88
C GLU A 122 -23.10 9.56 1.42
N VAL A 123 -22.71 8.35 1.84
CA VAL A 123 -23.40 7.12 1.50
C VAL A 123 -23.76 6.33 2.74
N ALA A 124 -24.86 5.60 2.65
CA ALA A 124 -25.29 4.66 3.67
C ALA A 124 -24.45 3.36 3.59
N ARG A 125 -24.32 2.64 4.70
CA ARG A 125 -23.64 1.33 4.72
C ARG A 125 -24.51 0.24 4.13
N GLU A 126 -25.81 0.45 4.25
CA GLU A 126 -26.87 -0.44 3.81
C GLU A 126 -26.84 -0.58 2.29
N GLY A 127 -26.85 -1.82 1.81
CA GLY A 127 -26.88 -2.12 0.38
C GLY A 127 -25.53 -2.02 -0.35
N ILE A 128 -24.43 -1.73 0.35
CA ILE A 128 -23.09 -1.89 -0.23
C ILE A 128 -22.84 -3.38 -0.48
N THR A 129 -22.40 -3.72 -1.69
CA THR A 129 -22.07 -5.11 -2.07
C THR A 129 -20.68 -5.18 -2.66
N ALA A 130 -19.98 -6.30 -2.46
CA ALA A 130 -18.68 -6.55 -3.04
C ALA A 130 -18.58 -7.96 -3.64
N SER A 131 -17.89 -8.10 -4.77
CA SER A 131 -17.51 -9.38 -5.37
C SER A 131 -16.05 -9.37 -5.78
N LEU A 132 -15.38 -10.51 -5.70
CA LEU A 132 -14.00 -10.69 -6.17
C LEU A 132 -14.00 -11.92 -7.08
N GLU A 133 -13.81 -11.69 -8.37
CA GLU A 133 -13.88 -12.69 -9.43
C GLU A 133 -12.75 -12.42 -10.42
N ASP A 134 -12.07 -13.47 -10.88
CA ASP A 134 -10.94 -13.39 -11.82
C ASP A 134 -9.84 -12.37 -11.44
N GLY A 135 -9.63 -12.19 -10.14
CA GLY A 135 -8.64 -11.26 -9.60
C GLY A 135 -9.07 -9.79 -9.64
N VAL A 136 -10.35 -9.49 -9.89
CA VAL A 136 -10.90 -8.13 -9.86
C VAL A 136 -11.94 -8.00 -8.75
N LEU A 137 -11.69 -7.10 -7.80
CA LEU A 137 -12.66 -6.71 -6.78
C LEU A 137 -13.59 -5.64 -7.35
N VAL A 138 -14.89 -5.85 -7.26
CA VAL A 138 -15.93 -4.88 -7.62
C VAL A 138 -16.72 -4.52 -6.37
N VAL A 139 -16.75 -3.24 -6.01
CA VAL A 139 -17.56 -2.72 -4.89
C VAL A 139 -18.64 -1.80 -5.47
N THR A 140 -19.90 -2.11 -5.19
CA THR A 140 -21.04 -1.27 -5.58
C THR A 140 -21.59 -0.57 -4.35
N ILE A 141 -21.70 0.76 -4.43
CA ILE A 141 -22.07 1.65 -3.33
C ILE A 141 -23.30 2.45 -3.79
N PRO A 142 -24.50 2.14 -3.28
CA PRO A 142 -25.71 2.88 -3.64
C PRO A 142 -25.61 4.36 -3.26
N LYS A 143 -26.06 5.25 -4.16
CA LYS A 143 -26.19 6.67 -3.85
C LYS A 143 -27.44 6.93 -2.99
N PRO A 144 -27.44 7.96 -2.13
CA PRO A 144 -28.67 8.44 -1.50
C PRO A 144 -29.71 8.84 -2.55
N ALA A 145 -30.99 8.60 -2.26
CA ALA A 145 -32.08 8.91 -3.18
C ALA A 145 -32.09 10.40 -3.60
N GLU A 146 -31.70 11.30 -2.70
CA GLU A 146 -31.60 12.74 -2.96
C GLU A 146 -30.54 13.05 -4.03
N ASP A 147 -29.41 12.37 -4.03
CA ASP A 147 -28.31 12.63 -4.96
C ASP A 147 -28.53 12.00 -6.34
N VAL A 148 -29.30 10.91 -6.43
CA VAL A 148 -29.74 10.36 -7.72
C VAL A 148 -30.58 11.38 -8.49
N SER A 149 -31.36 12.21 -7.79
CA SER A 149 -32.24 13.22 -8.40
C SER A 149 -31.53 14.51 -8.84
N ARG A 150 -30.28 14.73 -8.42
CA ARG A 150 -29.53 16.00 -8.60
C ARG A 150 -28.60 16.05 -9.81
N ALA A 151 -28.43 14.96 -10.55
CA ALA A 151 -27.60 14.95 -11.75
C ALA A 151 -28.18 15.88 -12.83
N GLN A 152 -27.65 17.10 -12.95
CA GLN A 152 -28.10 18.08 -13.94
C GLN A 152 -27.10 18.20 -15.09
N ARG A 153 -27.61 18.11 -16.32
CA ARG A 153 -26.86 18.41 -17.53
C ARG A 153 -26.63 19.92 -17.60
N ILE A 154 -25.37 20.34 -17.66
CA ILE A 154 -25.00 21.73 -17.93
C ILE A 154 -24.81 21.88 -19.44
N GLU A 155 -25.56 22.77 -20.07
CA GLU A 155 -25.37 23.14 -21.47
C GLU A 155 -24.21 24.13 -21.60
N ILE A 156 -23.29 23.85 -22.53
CA ILE A 156 -22.22 24.78 -22.89
C ILE A 156 -22.83 25.82 -23.84
N ARG A 157 -22.69 27.10 -23.51
CA ARG A 157 -23.07 28.23 -24.36
C ARG A 157 -21.85 28.82 -25.06
#